data_AF-A0A1I5KN04-F1
#
_entry.id   AF-A0A1I5KN04-F1
#
_cell.length_a   1.000
_cell.length_b   1.000
_cell.length_c   1.000
_cell.angle_alpha   90.00
_cell.angle_beta   90.00
_cell.angle_gamma   90.00
#
_symmetry.space_group_name_H-M   'P 1'
#
loop_
_entity.id
_entity.type
_entity.pdbx_description
1 polymer ?
#
loop_
_entity_poly.entity_id
_entity_poly.type
_entity_poly.pdbx_seq_one_letter_code
_entity_poly.pdbx_strand_id
1 'polypeptide(L)'
;MRRLFVGHFSRPRRTYLHGQSWGGNVAAKVAETYGKRGAYDGVLLTNGFVAGGSRGYDTRVDLRMVYQYYCRNLPRPSEPQYPLWQGLPADSTLTPDEVHGRLQECTGIDSAPADRTSRQQRNLDDILAVTRIPEESLATNMLYAAFLVQDIVSNRLGGRNPFSNRGVRYDGSHDDKALNAGVARFSADPTARRDLSYDSDLTGRIPLPVLTLHAINDPQVFVEHEAAYRSTVRAAGRGENLVQTFTTETEHSTLSNAEYANSLAALDTWARTGKKPTSVSIARSCKAFDTVYGGGCFYDANFRPAPLATQIRPRPGGLHWPAMTAAQERAWSRIDGVGIAP
;
A
#
# COMPACT_ATOMS: atom_id res chain seq x y z
N MET A 1 12.99 14.27 16.26
CA MET A 1 13.93 14.58 15.16
C MET A 1 13.95 16.08 14.79
N ARG A 2 12.92 16.70 14.21
CA ARG A 2 12.95 18.14 13.80
C ARG A 2 13.40 19.11 14.91
N ARG A 3 12.90 18.96 16.14
CA ARG A 3 13.32 19.81 17.29
C ARG A 3 14.83 19.72 17.54
N LEU A 4 15.40 18.52 17.43
CA LEU A 4 16.85 18.28 17.58
C LEU A 4 17.63 18.94 16.45
N PHE A 5 17.19 18.79 15.20
CA PHE A 5 17.84 19.43 14.05
C PHE A 5 17.87 20.95 14.18
N VAL A 6 16.73 21.57 14.51
CA VAL A 6 16.64 23.02 14.69
C VAL A 6 17.51 23.49 15.86
N GLY A 7 17.56 22.72 16.95
CA GLY A 7 18.41 23.04 18.11
C GLY A 7 19.90 22.96 17.81
N HIS A 8 20.33 22.09 16.88
CA HIS A 8 21.75 21.90 16.56
C HIS A 8 22.24 22.76 15.38
N PHE A 9 21.41 22.97 14.35
CA PHE A 9 21.83 23.64 13.11
C PHE A 9 21.16 24.99 12.83
N SER A 10 20.01 25.29 13.45
CA SER A 10 19.04 26.36 13.11
C SER A 10 17.88 25.90 12.22
N ARG A 11 16.85 26.76 12.13
CA ARG A 11 15.62 26.49 11.35
C ARG A 11 15.93 26.50 9.84
N PRO A 12 15.62 25.42 9.10
CA PRO A 12 15.72 25.42 7.64
C PRO A 12 14.82 26.48 6.99
N ARG A 13 15.25 27.00 5.83
CA ARG A 13 14.40 27.88 4.98
C ARG A 13 13.17 27.15 4.44
N ARG A 14 13.31 25.85 4.21
CA ARG A 14 12.28 24.93 3.70
C ARG A 14 12.43 23.56 4.34
N THR A 15 11.33 22.85 4.53
CA THR A 15 11.31 21.48 5.02
C THR A 15 10.27 20.69 4.22
N TYR A 16 10.72 19.70 3.47
CA TYR A 16 9.86 18.81 2.69
C TYR A 16 9.72 17.47 3.42
N LEU A 17 8.50 16.94 3.44
CA LEU A 17 8.27 15.54 3.81
C LEU A 17 8.48 14.67 2.58
N HIS A 18 9.22 13.59 2.74
CA HIS A 18 9.33 12.54 1.74
C HIS A 18 8.92 11.21 2.35
N GLY A 19 8.19 10.41 1.59
CA GLY A 19 7.84 9.05 1.97
C GLY A 19 7.79 8.14 0.75
N GLN A 20 8.46 6.99 0.83
CA GLN A 20 8.47 5.95 -0.19
C GLN A 20 7.72 4.71 0.32
N SER A 21 7.02 3.95 -0.55
CA SER A 21 6.28 2.74 -0.14
C SER A 21 5.25 3.03 0.97
N TRP A 22 5.21 2.20 2.02
CA TRP A 22 4.44 2.49 3.25
C TRP A 22 4.80 3.83 3.89
N GLY A 23 6.06 4.24 3.78
CA GLY A 23 6.51 5.58 4.19
C GLY A 23 5.75 6.70 3.48
N GLY A 24 5.22 6.47 2.27
CA GLY A 24 4.31 7.39 1.60
C GLY A 24 2.99 7.60 2.35
N ASN A 25 2.41 6.53 2.89
CA ASN A 25 1.22 6.62 3.74
C ASN A 25 1.52 7.35 5.05
N VAL A 26 2.68 7.05 5.67
CA VAL A 26 3.15 7.74 6.88
C VAL A 26 3.35 9.23 6.62
N ALA A 27 4.04 9.62 5.55
CA ALA A 27 4.27 11.01 5.19
C ALA A 27 2.95 11.76 4.91
N ALA A 28 2.00 11.11 4.23
CA ALA A 28 0.66 11.67 4.02
C ALA A 28 -0.08 11.89 5.36
N LYS A 29 -0.08 10.90 6.27
CA LYS A 29 -0.70 11.03 7.60
C LYS A 29 -0.04 12.12 8.46
N VAL A 30 1.30 12.22 8.40
CA VAL A 30 2.05 13.31 9.04
C VAL A 30 1.63 14.67 8.47
N ALA A 31 1.44 14.77 7.15
CA ALA A 31 1.00 16.01 6.52
C ALA A 31 -0.42 16.43 6.96
N GLU A 32 -1.36 15.48 7.07
CA GLU A 32 -2.71 15.75 7.59
C GLU A 32 -2.69 16.19 9.06
N THR A 33 -1.87 15.54 9.87
CA THR A 33 -1.80 15.76 11.34
C THR A 33 -1.03 17.02 11.71
N TYR A 34 0.10 17.27 11.04
CA TYR A 34 1.07 18.30 11.43
C TYR A 34 1.26 19.40 10.39
N GLY A 35 0.73 19.27 9.17
CA GLY A 35 0.96 20.22 8.09
C GLY A 35 0.47 21.64 8.37
N LYS A 36 -0.56 21.81 9.21
CA LYS A 36 -1.05 23.14 9.63
C LYS A 36 -0.13 23.88 10.61
N ARG A 37 0.86 23.20 11.21
CA ARG A 37 1.74 23.78 12.24
C ARG A 37 2.96 24.53 11.66
N GLY A 38 2.98 24.76 10.34
CA GLY A 38 4.09 25.44 9.65
C GLY A 38 5.42 24.68 9.73
N ALA A 39 5.36 23.37 9.96
CA ALA A 39 6.53 22.51 10.10
C ALA A 39 7.11 22.04 8.77
N TYR A 40 6.30 22.07 7.71
CA TYR A 40 6.59 21.53 6.38
C TYR A 40 6.03 22.45 5.29
N ASP A 41 6.69 22.48 4.14
CA ASP A 41 6.34 23.33 2.99
C ASP A 41 5.71 22.55 1.84
N GLY A 42 5.93 21.24 1.79
CA GLY A 42 5.36 20.35 0.79
C GLY A 42 5.68 18.88 1.09
N VAL A 43 5.05 17.98 0.34
CA VAL A 43 5.18 16.53 0.50
C VAL A 43 5.46 15.88 -0.85
N LEU A 44 6.52 15.07 -0.91
CA LEU A 44 6.81 14.18 -2.03
C LEU A 44 6.50 12.75 -1.60
N LEU A 45 5.62 12.06 -2.33
CA LEU A 45 5.32 10.64 -2.09
C LEU A 45 5.82 9.84 -3.29
N THR A 46 6.61 8.80 -3.07
CA THR A 46 7.16 7.98 -4.16
C THR A 46 6.71 6.53 -4.03
N ASN A 47 6.14 5.93 -5.08
CA ASN A 47 5.65 4.54 -5.05
C ASN A 47 4.79 4.24 -3.80
N GLY A 48 3.91 5.19 -3.46
CA GLY A 48 3.32 5.29 -2.13
C GLY A 48 2.16 4.31 -1.91
N PHE A 49 2.15 3.62 -0.76
CA PHE A 49 1.03 2.78 -0.31
C PHE A 49 -0.11 3.64 0.27
N VAL A 50 -0.66 4.55 -0.51
CA VAL A 50 -1.51 5.66 -0.03
C VAL A 50 -3.03 5.34 0.04
N ALA A 51 -3.37 4.06 0.20
CA ALA A 51 -4.76 3.59 0.36
C ALA A 51 -5.14 3.26 1.81
N GLY A 52 -4.23 3.51 2.75
CA GLY A 52 -4.39 3.19 4.17
C GLY A 52 -4.26 1.70 4.50
N GLY A 53 -4.07 1.39 5.78
CA GLY A 53 -3.89 0.01 6.25
C GLY A 53 -5.20 -0.77 6.31
N SER A 54 -6.35 -0.08 6.41
CA SER A 54 -7.63 -0.77 6.51
C SER A 54 -8.05 -1.39 5.17
N ARG A 55 -7.69 -0.82 4.03
CA ARG A 55 -8.06 -1.35 2.71
C ARG A 55 -6.88 -1.74 1.84
N GLY A 56 -5.71 -1.13 2.03
CA GLY A 56 -4.54 -1.46 1.20
C GLY A 56 -4.05 -2.90 1.43
N TYR A 57 -4.14 -3.43 2.65
CA TYR A 57 -3.66 -4.79 2.96
C TYR A 57 -4.63 -5.92 2.59
N ASP A 58 -5.81 -5.57 2.08
CA ASP A 58 -6.85 -6.54 1.75
C ASP A 58 -6.39 -7.58 0.70
N THR A 59 -5.51 -7.20 -0.23
CA THR A 59 -4.91 -8.15 -1.20
C THR A 59 -4.09 -9.25 -0.53
N ARG A 60 -3.33 -8.90 0.52
CA ARG A 60 -2.49 -9.85 1.27
C ARG A 60 -3.33 -10.77 2.15
N VAL A 61 -4.40 -10.22 2.73
CA VAL A 61 -5.39 -11.01 3.46
C VAL A 61 -6.08 -12.02 2.54
N ASP A 62 -6.49 -11.59 1.35
CA ASP A 62 -7.10 -12.47 0.34
C ASP A 62 -6.11 -13.54 -0.14
N LEU A 63 -4.85 -13.16 -0.38
CA LEU A 63 -3.78 -14.09 -0.73
C LEU A 63 -3.66 -15.22 0.30
N ARG A 64 -3.68 -14.93 1.62
CA ARG A 64 -3.63 -15.99 2.65
C ARG A 64 -4.77 -16.98 2.55
N MET A 65 -5.99 -16.53 2.23
CA MET A 65 -7.15 -17.40 2.12
C MET A 65 -7.10 -18.27 0.88
N VAL A 66 -6.79 -17.65 -0.27
CA VAL A 66 -6.72 -18.32 -1.56
C VAL A 66 -5.56 -19.32 -1.57
N TYR A 67 -4.38 -18.90 -1.11
CA TYR A 67 -3.22 -19.76 -0.96
C TYR A 67 -3.52 -20.98 -0.07
N GLN A 68 -4.10 -20.78 1.12
CA GLN A 68 -4.36 -21.89 2.02
C GLN A 68 -5.40 -22.88 1.46
N TYR A 69 -6.37 -22.41 0.69
CA TYR A 69 -7.35 -23.29 0.03
C TYR A 69 -6.68 -24.27 -0.96
N TYR A 70 -5.77 -23.79 -1.80
CA TYR A 70 -5.07 -24.60 -2.82
C TYR A 70 -3.89 -25.40 -2.25
N CYS A 71 -3.08 -24.77 -1.39
CA CYS A 71 -1.80 -25.31 -0.97
C CYS A 71 -1.90 -26.15 0.31
N ARG A 72 -2.80 -25.76 1.23
CA ARG A 72 -3.02 -26.44 2.52
C ARG A 72 -1.73 -26.73 3.31
N ASN A 73 -0.75 -25.85 3.20
CA ASN A 73 0.58 -26.07 3.77
C ASN A 73 1.10 -24.88 4.57
N LEU A 74 0.29 -23.85 4.85
CA LEU A 74 0.64 -22.74 5.75
C LEU A 74 -0.58 -22.33 6.59
N PRO A 75 -1.01 -23.16 7.56
CA PRO A 75 -0.34 -24.37 8.07
C PRO A 75 -0.68 -25.66 7.30
N ARG A 76 0.14 -26.71 7.47
CA ARG A 76 -0.12 -28.10 7.03
C ARG A 76 -1.21 -28.74 7.88
N PRO A 77 -1.91 -29.80 7.41
CA PRO A 77 -2.94 -30.47 8.22
C PRO A 77 -2.40 -31.10 9.51
N SER A 78 -1.12 -31.46 9.53
CA SER A 78 -0.41 -32.01 10.69
C SER A 78 0.08 -30.96 11.68
N GLU A 79 -0.01 -29.67 11.34
CA GLU A 79 0.43 -28.57 12.17
C GLU A 79 -0.74 -27.96 12.95
N PRO A 80 -0.48 -27.26 14.08
CA PRO A 80 -1.50 -26.49 14.77
C PRO A 80 -2.22 -25.54 13.80
N GLN A 81 -3.54 -25.69 13.70
CA GLN A 81 -4.36 -24.82 12.87
C GLN A 81 -4.59 -23.49 13.60
N TYR A 82 -4.58 -22.39 12.85
CA TYR A 82 -4.76 -21.06 13.40
C TYR A 82 -5.57 -20.16 12.46
N PRO A 83 -6.16 -19.06 12.97
CA PRO A 83 -6.94 -18.15 12.13
C PRO A 83 -6.05 -17.43 11.10
N LEU A 84 -6.26 -17.70 9.81
CA LEU A 84 -5.38 -17.21 8.74
C LEU A 84 -5.30 -15.68 8.62
N TRP A 85 -6.28 -14.94 9.17
CA TRP A 85 -6.30 -13.47 9.16
C TRP A 85 -5.22 -12.86 10.04
N GLN A 86 -4.57 -13.64 10.91
CA GLN A 86 -3.50 -13.18 11.78
C GLN A 86 -2.10 -13.26 11.15
N GLY A 87 -1.98 -13.69 9.89
CA GLY A 87 -0.68 -13.98 9.29
C GLY A 87 -0.12 -15.29 9.85
N LEU A 88 1.07 -15.26 10.45
CA LEU A 88 1.59 -16.34 11.30
C LEU A 88 1.15 -16.17 12.77
N PRO A 89 1.04 -17.24 13.56
CA PRO A 89 0.91 -17.15 15.02
C PRO A 89 2.03 -16.33 15.65
N ALA A 90 1.74 -15.60 16.74
CA ALA A 90 2.74 -14.74 17.40
C ALA A 90 4.00 -15.48 17.86
N ASP A 91 3.88 -16.76 18.20
CA ASP A 91 4.94 -17.68 18.64
C ASP A 91 5.51 -18.55 17.50
N SER A 92 5.12 -18.29 16.25
CA SER A 92 5.63 -19.01 15.09
C SER A 92 7.14 -18.85 14.93
N THR A 93 7.85 -19.96 14.77
CA THR A 93 9.29 -19.99 14.50
C THR A 93 9.62 -20.04 13.01
N LEU A 94 8.62 -20.05 12.13
CA LEU A 94 8.84 -20.08 10.68
C LEU A 94 9.63 -18.86 10.20
N THR A 95 10.67 -19.13 9.42
CA THR A 95 11.52 -18.14 8.77
C THR A 95 10.97 -17.75 7.39
N PRO A 96 11.41 -16.60 6.83
CA PRO A 96 11.08 -16.23 5.45
C PRO A 96 11.39 -17.33 4.43
N ASP A 97 12.54 -18.02 4.58
CA ASP A 97 12.95 -19.09 3.68
C ASP A 97 12.02 -20.32 3.78
N GLU A 98 11.52 -20.64 4.97
CA GLU A 98 10.55 -21.74 5.14
C GLU A 98 9.17 -21.39 4.56
N VAL A 99 8.74 -20.13 4.68
CA VAL A 99 7.51 -19.66 4.03
C VAL A 99 7.67 -19.68 2.50
N HIS A 100 8.82 -19.24 1.99
CA HIS A 100 9.14 -19.31 0.56
C HIS A 100 9.22 -20.76 0.08
N GLY A 101 9.82 -21.66 0.85
CA GLY A 101 9.88 -23.09 0.54
C GLY A 101 8.48 -23.72 0.43
N ARG A 102 7.53 -23.32 1.27
CA ARG A 102 6.12 -23.75 1.17
C ARG A 102 5.44 -23.18 -0.06
N LEU A 103 5.76 -21.95 -0.46
CA LEU A 103 5.28 -21.36 -1.71
C LEU A 103 5.81 -22.18 -2.90
N GLN A 104 7.11 -22.42 -2.96
CA GLN A 104 7.77 -23.25 -3.97
C GLN A 104 7.19 -24.67 -4.04
N GLU A 105 6.96 -25.32 -2.90
CA GLU A 105 6.30 -26.63 -2.82
C GLU A 105 4.94 -26.62 -3.53
N CYS A 106 4.14 -25.58 -3.32
CA CYS A 106 2.77 -25.52 -3.84
C CYS A 106 2.67 -25.08 -5.29
N THR A 107 3.51 -24.14 -5.73
CA THR A 107 3.35 -23.41 -6.99
C THR A 107 4.50 -23.61 -7.97
N GLY A 108 5.66 -24.09 -7.51
CA GLY A 108 6.86 -24.17 -8.34
C GLY A 108 7.34 -22.78 -8.80
N ILE A 109 7.17 -21.75 -7.97
CA ILE A 109 7.48 -20.35 -8.30
C ILE A 109 8.92 -20.13 -8.78
N ASP A 110 9.90 -20.86 -8.23
CA ASP A 110 11.32 -20.80 -8.60
C ASP A 110 11.67 -21.76 -9.75
N SER A 111 10.77 -22.67 -10.10
CA SER A 111 10.97 -23.61 -11.21
C SER A 111 10.71 -22.91 -12.53
N ALA A 112 11.51 -23.25 -13.56
CA ALA A 112 11.18 -22.87 -14.92
C ALA A 112 9.78 -23.41 -15.29
N PRO A 113 8.99 -22.71 -16.11
CA PRO A 113 7.62 -23.14 -16.43
C PRO A 113 7.50 -24.58 -16.94
N ALA A 114 8.50 -25.06 -17.69
CA ALA A 114 8.54 -26.43 -18.21
C ALA A 114 8.79 -27.51 -17.14
N ASP A 115 9.35 -27.13 -15.99
CA ASP A 115 9.72 -28.04 -14.90
C ASP A 115 8.65 -28.11 -13.80
N ARG A 116 7.63 -27.24 -13.87
CA ARG A 116 6.51 -27.26 -12.92
C ARG A 116 5.64 -28.48 -13.17
N THR A 117 5.25 -29.15 -12.08
CA THR A 117 4.20 -30.17 -12.18
C THR A 117 2.88 -29.53 -12.61
N SER A 118 2.00 -30.32 -13.24
CA SER A 118 0.66 -29.84 -13.63
C SER A 118 -0.13 -29.27 -12.46
N ARG A 119 0.04 -29.84 -11.25
CA ARG A 119 -0.58 -29.33 -10.03
C ARG A 119 0.02 -27.98 -9.59
N GLN A 120 1.35 -27.84 -9.63
CA GLN A 120 2.01 -26.58 -9.31
C GLN A 120 1.57 -25.45 -10.22
N GLN A 121 1.59 -25.68 -11.54
CA GLN A 121 1.16 -24.67 -12.51
C GLN A 121 -0.31 -24.31 -12.30
N ARG A 122 -1.20 -25.30 -12.11
CA ARG A 122 -2.62 -25.03 -11.86
C ARG A 122 -2.86 -24.22 -10.59
N ASN A 123 -2.16 -24.55 -9.50
CA ASN A 123 -2.25 -23.79 -8.26
C ASN A 123 -1.74 -22.35 -8.45
N LEU A 124 -0.62 -22.18 -9.16
CA LEU A 124 -0.06 -20.87 -9.47
C LEU A 124 -1.05 -20.04 -10.29
N ASP A 125 -1.58 -20.59 -11.39
CA ASP A 125 -2.57 -19.94 -12.25
C ASP A 125 -3.79 -19.48 -11.44
N ASP A 126 -4.37 -20.37 -10.62
CA ASP A 126 -5.53 -20.06 -9.79
C ASP A 126 -5.23 -18.96 -8.76
N ILE A 127 -4.08 -19.03 -8.09
CA ILE A 127 -3.69 -18.02 -7.09
C ILE A 127 -3.47 -16.67 -7.74
N LEU A 128 -2.73 -16.61 -8.86
CA LEU A 128 -2.44 -15.35 -9.56
C LEU A 128 -3.72 -14.74 -10.14
N ALA A 129 -4.54 -15.53 -10.84
CA ALA A 129 -5.78 -15.04 -11.44
C ALA A 129 -6.78 -14.53 -10.40
N VAL A 130 -6.92 -15.25 -9.29
CA VAL A 130 -7.80 -14.80 -8.21
C VAL A 130 -7.21 -13.57 -7.53
N THR A 131 -5.96 -13.60 -7.07
CA THR A 131 -5.41 -12.49 -6.26
C THR A 131 -5.05 -11.25 -7.06
N ARG A 132 -4.89 -11.38 -8.39
CA ARG A 132 -4.41 -10.35 -9.32
C ARG A 132 -3.00 -9.84 -8.98
N ILE A 133 -2.25 -10.65 -8.23
CA ILE A 133 -0.85 -10.39 -7.94
C ILE A 133 -0.03 -10.92 -9.12
N PRO A 134 0.89 -10.12 -9.70
CA PRO A 134 1.83 -10.62 -10.71
C PRO A 134 2.71 -11.74 -10.16
N GLU A 135 3.12 -12.68 -11.01
CA GLU A 135 3.93 -13.83 -10.60
C GLU A 135 5.22 -13.42 -9.88
N GLU A 136 5.95 -12.45 -10.43
CA GLU A 136 7.18 -11.87 -9.86
C GLU A 136 7.00 -11.27 -8.46
N SER A 137 5.76 -10.87 -8.12
CA SER A 137 5.41 -10.24 -6.86
C SER A 137 4.85 -11.20 -5.83
N LEU A 138 4.59 -12.46 -6.20
CA LEU A 138 3.87 -13.42 -5.36
C LEU A 138 4.65 -13.75 -4.08
N ALA A 139 5.94 -14.03 -4.20
CA ALA A 139 6.79 -14.39 -3.06
C ALA A 139 6.83 -13.25 -2.02
N THR A 140 7.12 -12.03 -2.48
CA THR A 140 7.15 -10.83 -1.62
C THR A 140 5.80 -10.57 -0.94
N ASN A 141 4.69 -10.67 -1.69
CA ASN A 141 3.36 -10.49 -1.09
C ASN A 141 3.01 -11.60 -0.10
N MET A 142 3.44 -12.84 -0.34
CA MET A 142 3.27 -13.95 0.58
C MET A 142 4.03 -13.73 1.89
N LEU A 143 5.28 -13.24 1.82
CA LEU A 143 6.04 -12.85 3.01
C LEU A 143 5.35 -11.74 3.80
N TYR A 144 4.84 -10.70 3.16
CA TYR A 144 4.05 -9.67 3.86
C TYR A 144 2.75 -10.23 4.43
N ALA A 145 2.09 -11.12 3.71
CA ALA A 145 0.85 -11.74 4.17
C ALA A 145 1.06 -12.68 5.38
N ALA A 146 2.28 -13.21 5.55
CA ALA A 146 2.68 -14.02 6.69
C ALA A 146 3.18 -13.15 7.86
N PHE A 147 4.21 -12.32 7.65
CA PHE A 147 4.96 -11.64 8.71
C PHE A 147 4.46 -10.22 9.01
N LEU A 148 4.14 -9.42 7.99
CA LEU A 148 3.65 -8.05 8.23
C LEU A 148 2.24 -8.09 8.85
N VAL A 149 1.38 -8.97 8.35
CA VAL A 149 0.04 -9.18 8.94
C VAL A 149 0.14 -9.70 10.39
N GLN A 150 1.11 -10.58 10.68
CA GLN A 150 1.42 -11.01 12.05
C GLN A 150 1.82 -9.84 12.95
N ASP A 151 2.69 -8.93 12.50
CA ASP A 151 3.07 -7.74 13.29
C ASP A 151 1.85 -6.84 13.57
N ILE A 152 1.07 -6.53 12.53
CA ILE A 152 -0.14 -5.71 12.64
C ILE A 152 -1.10 -6.30 13.67
N VAL A 153 -1.34 -7.61 13.60
CA VAL A 153 -2.32 -8.25 14.47
C VAL A 153 -1.77 -8.44 15.88
N SER A 154 -0.60 -9.07 16.01
CA SER A 154 -0.06 -9.50 17.31
C SER A 154 0.50 -8.31 18.09
N ASN A 155 1.37 -7.52 17.46
CA ASN A 155 2.13 -6.47 18.13
C ASN A 155 1.41 -5.13 18.15
N ARG A 156 0.61 -4.82 17.12
CA ARG A 156 -0.06 -3.50 17.00
C ARG A 156 -1.48 -3.48 17.52
N LEU A 157 -2.20 -4.60 17.40
CA LEU A 157 -3.62 -4.68 17.75
C LEU A 157 -3.92 -5.63 18.91
N GLY A 158 -2.89 -6.20 19.56
CA GLY A 158 -3.05 -7.08 20.72
C GLY A 158 -3.79 -8.37 20.39
N GLY A 159 -3.55 -8.94 19.21
CA GLY A 159 -4.18 -10.16 18.72
C GLY A 159 -5.59 -9.98 18.14
N ARG A 160 -6.15 -8.77 18.13
CA ARG A 160 -7.49 -8.50 17.59
C ARG A 160 -7.46 -8.40 16.06
N ASN A 161 -8.44 -9.01 15.40
CA ASN A 161 -8.55 -9.06 13.93
C ASN A 161 -9.07 -7.74 13.31
N PRO A 162 -8.31 -6.97 12.50
CA PRO A 162 -8.84 -5.78 11.82
C PRO A 162 -9.42 -6.05 10.42
N PHE A 163 -9.40 -7.30 9.94
CA PHE A 163 -9.69 -7.66 8.56
C PHE A 163 -10.98 -8.46 8.40
N SER A 164 -11.58 -8.40 7.21
CA SER A 164 -12.69 -9.27 6.83
C SER A 164 -12.62 -9.61 5.35
N ASN A 165 -13.04 -10.83 5.02
CA ASN A 165 -13.35 -11.24 3.65
C ASN A 165 -14.82 -11.68 3.50
N ARG A 166 -15.69 -11.36 4.47
CA ARG A 166 -17.14 -11.59 4.32
C ARG A 166 -17.69 -10.66 3.25
N GLY A 167 -18.50 -11.24 2.36
CA GLY A 167 -19.07 -10.52 1.21
C GLY A 167 -18.11 -10.38 0.02
N VAL A 168 -16.86 -10.86 0.12
CA VAL A 168 -15.96 -10.94 -1.03
C VAL A 168 -16.27 -12.21 -1.83
N ARG A 169 -16.57 -12.05 -3.12
CA ARG A 169 -16.65 -13.18 -4.06
C ARG A 169 -15.33 -13.29 -4.79
N TYR A 170 -14.63 -14.41 -4.63
CA TYR A 170 -13.41 -14.69 -5.39
C TYR A 170 -13.79 -15.18 -6.79
N ASP A 171 -13.06 -14.74 -7.80
CA ASP A 171 -13.34 -15.02 -9.20
C ASP A 171 -12.03 -15.18 -9.97
N GLY A 172 -12.09 -15.90 -11.10
CA GLY A 172 -10.97 -16.05 -12.02
C GLY A 172 -10.18 -17.35 -11.88
N SER A 173 -10.54 -18.21 -10.93
CA SER A 173 -9.98 -19.56 -10.83
C SER A 173 -10.67 -20.53 -11.78
N HIS A 174 -10.10 -21.73 -11.93
CA HIS A 174 -10.71 -22.83 -12.65
C HIS A 174 -12.03 -23.32 -12.02
N ASP A 175 -12.28 -23.09 -10.73
CA ASP A 175 -13.54 -23.43 -10.05
C ASP A 175 -13.86 -22.44 -8.92
N ASP A 176 -14.42 -21.29 -9.32
CA ASP A 176 -14.80 -20.23 -8.39
C ASP A 176 -15.86 -20.69 -7.37
N LYS A 177 -16.72 -21.65 -7.74
CA LYS A 177 -17.76 -22.16 -6.84
C LYS A 177 -17.12 -22.94 -5.70
N ALA A 178 -16.21 -23.86 -6.01
CA ALA A 178 -15.49 -24.63 -5.00
C ALA A 178 -14.59 -23.74 -4.14
N LEU A 179 -13.87 -22.80 -4.76
CA LEU A 179 -13.04 -21.82 -4.04
C LEU A 179 -13.87 -21.05 -3.01
N ASN A 180 -14.96 -20.42 -3.43
CA ASN A 180 -15.78 -19.60 -2.53
C ASN A 180 -16.47 -20.41 -1.43
N ALA A 181 -16.75 -21.70 -1.66
CA ALA A 181 -17.30 -22.62 -0.67
C ALA A 181 -16.26 -23.09 0.35
N GLY A 182 -14.98 -23.20 -0.03
CA GLY A 182 -13.93 -23.78 0.80
C GLY A 182 -12.99 -22.79 1.50
N VAL A 183 -12.91 -21.53 1.04
CA VAL A 183 -12.07 -20.52 1.71
C VAL A 183 -12.58 -20.18 3.11
N ALA A 184 -11.65 -19.96 4.04
CA ALA A 184 -11.98 -19.48 5.38
C ALA A 184 -12.65 -18.10 5.32
N ARG A 185 -13.69 -17.89 6.14
CA ARG A 185 -14.44 -16.63 6.22
C ARG A 185 -14.41 -16.05 7.63
N PHE A 186 -14.10 -14.76 7.73
CA PHE A 186 -13.98 -14.07 9.02
C PHE A 186 -14.45 -12.61 8.95
N SER A 187 -14.87 -12.11 10.10
CA SER A 187 -15.26 -10.71 10.30
C SER A 187 -14.21 -9.99 11.13
N ALA A 188 -14.01 -8.71 10.85
CA ALA A 188 -13.15 -7.87 11.67
C ALA A 188 -13.78 -7.65 13.05
N ASP A 189 -12.94 -7.60 14.07
CA ASP A 189 -13.26 -6.92 15.33
C ASP A 189 -13.46 -5.42 15.01
N PRO A 190 -14.65 -4.84 15.30
CA PRO A 190 -14.92 -3.45 15.00
C PRO A 190 -13.95 -2.45 15.64
N THR A 191 -13.43 -2.77 16.83
CA THR A 191 -12.46 -1.93 17.55
C THR A 191 -11.08 -2.02 16.90
N ALA A 192 -10.61 -3.21 16.52
CA ALA A 192 -9.33 -3.37 15.83
C ALA A 192 -9.36 -2.72 14.44
N ARG A 193 -10.48 -2.86 13.72
CA ARG A 193 -10.73 -2.19 12.44
C ARG A 193 -10.64 -0.66 12.57
N ARG A 194 -11.30 -0.11 13.59
CA ARG A 194 -11.27 1.33 13.91
C ARG A 194 -9.85 1.78 14.23
N ASP A 195 -9.16 1.06 15.11
CA ASP A 195 -7.83 1.46 15.59
C ASP A 195 -6.81 1.45 14.45
N LEU A 196 -6.81 0.41 13.61
CA LEU A 196 -5.99 0.38 12.39
C LEU A 196 -6.34 1.52 11.44
N SER A 197 -7.64 1.77 11.22
CA SER A 197 -8.10 2.85 10.33
C SER A 197 -7.70 4.23 10.86
N TYR A 198 -7.81 4.46 12.16
CA TYR A 198 -7.49 5.73 12.80
C TYR A 198 -6.04 6.17 12.54
N ASP A 199 -5.09 5.25 12.67
CA ASP A 199 -3.67 5.58 12.50
C ASP A 199 -3.18 5.50 11.05
N SER A 200 -3.82 4.68 10.21
CA SER A 200 -3.30 4.39 8.87
C SER A 200 -4.12 4.95 7.72
N ASP A 201 -5.44 5.18 7.89
CA ASP A 201 -6.25 5.71 6.80
C ASP A 201 -6.13 7.24 6.71
N LEU A 202 -6.10 7.70 5.46
CA LEU A 202 -5.98 9.11 5.12
C LEU A 202 -7.37 9.74 5.04
N THR A 203 -7.51 10.92 5.62
CA THR A 203 -8.75 11.70 5.59
C THR A 203 -8.89 12.57 4.35
N GLY A 204 -7.80 12.73 3.60
CA GLY A 204 -7.67 13.62 2.45
C GLY A 204 -7.39 15.07 2.83
N ARG A 205 -7.25 15.40 4.12
CA ARG A 205 -7.08 16.78 4.61
C ARG A 205 -5.64 17.26 4.52
N ILE A 206 -5.13 17.33 3.30
CA ILE A 206 -3.79 17.84 3.02
C ILE A 206 -3.79 19.39 3.00
N PRO A 207 -3.12 20.09 3.94
CA PRO A 207 -3.10 21.55 3.97
C PRO A 207 -1.95 22.15 3.14
N LEU A 208 -1.06 21.32 2.62
CA LEU A 208 0.17 21.68 1.91
C LEU A 208 0.16 21.08 0.49
N PRO A 209 0.99 21.60 -0.44
CA PRO A 209 1.30 20.95 -1.70
C PRO A 209 1.76 19.50 -1.52
N VAL A 210 1.14 18.57 -2.24
CA VAL A 210 1.53 17.16 -2.32
C VAL A 210 1.76 16.80 -3.78
N LEU A 211 2.95 16.27 -4.07
CA LEU A 211 3.31 15.70 -5.36
C LEU A 211 3.58 14.20 -5.16
N THR A 212 2.96 13.35 -5.99
CA THR A 212 3.27 11.91 -6.02
C THR A 212 4.01 11.55 -7.30
N LEU A 213 4.96 10.61 -7.21
CA LEU A 213 5.72 10.02 -8.31
C LEU A 213 5.61 8.50 -8.18
N HIS A 214 4.98 7.81 -9.14
CA HIS A 214 4.70 6.38 -9.01
C HIS A 214 4.98 5.61 -10.31
N ALA A 215 5.76 4.54 -10.24
CA ALA A 215 5.94 3.61 -11.34
C ALA A 215 4.63 2.90 -11.69
N ILE A 216 4.24 2.91 -12.96
CA ILE A 216 3.01 2.27 -13.42
C ILE A 216 3.04 0.76 -13.16
N ASN A 217 4.22 0.15 -13.29
CA ASN A 217 4.44 -1.28 -13.13
C ASN A 217 5.19 -1.58 -11.82
N ASP A 218 4.90 -0.85 -10.75
CA ASP A 218 5.46 -1.12 -9.43
C ASP A 218 5.07 -2.54 -8.95
N PRO A 219 6.05 -3.44 -8.67
CA PRO A 219 5.76 -4.83 -8.35
C PRO A 219 5.32 -5.05 -6.90
N GLN A 220 5.34 -4.04 -6.03
CA GLN A 220 4.97 -4.18 -4.61
C GLN A 220 3.73 -3.39 -4.22
N VAL A 221 3.53 -2.22 -4.82
CA VAL A 221 2.42 -1.32 -4.54
C VAL A 221 1.70 -1.01 -5.84
N PHE A 222 0.50 -1.53 -6.01
CA PHE A 222 -0.30 -1.24 -7.19
C PHE A 222 -0.51 0.27 -7.37
N VAL A 223 -0.27 0.76 -8.58
CA VAL A 223 -0.44 2.18 -8.93
C VAL A 223 -1.86 2.68 -8.67
N GLU A 224 -2.87 1.79 -8.62
CA GLU A 224 -4.25 2.10 -8.25
C GLU A 224 -4.42 2.61 -6.80
N HIS A 225 -3.41 2.47 -5.93
CA HIS A 225 -3.35 3.21 -4.67
C HIS A 225 -3.44 4.73 -4.89
N GLU A 226 -2.84 5.24 -5.97
CA GLU A 226 -2.93 6.66 -6.35
C GLU A 226 -4.36 7.07 -6.74
N ALA A 227 -5.17 6.16 -7.29
CA ALA A 227 -6.58 6.43 -7.55
C ALA A 227 -7.41 6.53 -6.26
N ALA A 228 -7.13 5.65 -5.28
CA ALA A 228 -7.73 5.73 -3.96
C ALA A 228 -7.37 7.03 -3.23
N TYR A 229 -6.10 7.43 -3.29
CA TYR A 229 -5.63 8.67 -2.67
C TYR A 229 -6.22 9.92 -3.34
N ARG A 230 -6.28 9.95 -4.68
CA ARG A 230 -6.97 11.02 -5.42
C ARG A 230 -8.42 11.17 -5.00
N SER A 231 -9.15 10.07 -4.91
CA SER A 231 -10.57 10.09 -4.48
C SER A 231 -10.71 10.57 -3.04
N THR A 232 -9.84 10.12 -2.15
CA THR A 232 -9.75 10.55 -0.74
C THR A 232 -9.55 12.06 -0.61
N VAL A 233 -8.55 12.61 -1.30
CA VAL A 233 -8.22 14.05 -1.27
C VAL A 233 -9.32 14.90 -1.91
N ARG A 234 -9.92 14.45 -3.03
CA ARG A 234 -11.03 15.14 -3.69
C ARG A 234 -12.27 15.18 -2.80
N ALA A 235 -12.64 14.07 -2.18
CA ALA A 235 -13.77 14.00 -1.25
C ALA A 235 -13.59 14.92 -0.03
N ALA A 236 -12.34 15.18 0.38
CA ALA A 236 -12.01 16.15 1.42
C ALA A 236 -12.01 17.62 0.94
N GLY A 237 -12.29 17.89 -0.33
CA GLY A 237 -12.25 19.24 -0.92
C GLY A 237 -10.84 19.80 -1.08
N ARG A 238 -9.81 18.93 -1.18
CA ARG A 238 -8.39 19.32 -1.23
C ARG A 238 -7.69 18.92 -2.52
N GLY A 239 -8.43 18.65 -3.60
CA GLY A 239 -7.87 18.28 -4.91
C GLY A 239 -6.88 19.31 -5.48
N GLU A 240 -7.04 20.59 -5.12
CA GLU A 240 -6.10 21.64 -5.52
C GLU A 240 -4.69 21.43 -4.93
N ASN A 241 -4.56 20.77 -3.80
CA ASN A 241 -3.29 20.50 -3.12
C ASN A 241 -2.59 19.21 -3.57
N LEU A 242 -3.11 18.50 -4.58
CA LEU A 242 -2.52 17.27 -5.10
C LEU A 242 -2.16 17.38 -6.59
N VAL A 243 -0.95 16.95 -6.92
CA VAL A 243 -0.50 16.62 -8.27
C VAL A 243 0.07 15.21 -8.24
N GLN A 244 -0.31 14.37 -9.21
CA GLN A 244 0.19 13.00 -9.32
C GLN A 244 0.91 12.85 -10.66
N THR A 245 2.10 12.26 -10.63
CA THR A 245 2.88 11.89 -11.81
C THR A 245 3.17 10.40 -11.79
N PHE A 246 3.26 9.83 -12.99
CA PHE A 246 3.43 8.42 -13.21
C PHE A 246 4.58 8.19 -14.17
N THR A 247 5.32 7.10 -14.00
CA THR A 247 6.47 6.76 -14.85
C THR A 247 6.29 5.36 -15.43
N THR A 248 6.87 5.08 -16.59
CA THR A 248 6.81 3.76 -17.23
C THR A 248 7.77 2.75 -16.62
N GLU A 249 8.41 3.08 -15.50
CA GLU A 249 9.35 2.22 -14.79
C GLU A 249 8.63 1.01 -14.14
N THR A 250 9.42 0.03 -13.76
CA THR A 250 9.00 -1.27 -13.20
C THR A 250 9.61 -1.54 -11.81
N GLU A 251 10.17 -0.51 -11.17
CA GLU A 251 10.89 -0.64 -9.90
C GLU A 251 10.08 -0.08 -8.74
N HIS A 252 10.18 -0.73 -7.57
CA HIS A 252 9.54 -0.24 -6.34
C HIS A 252 10.46 0.64 -5.49
N SER A 253 11.69 0.17 -5.23
CA SER A 253 12.55 0.76 -4.19
C SER A 253 13.12 2.12 -4.59
N THR A 254 13.51 2.27 -5.85
CA THR A 254 14.15 3.47 -6.38
C THR A 254 13.71 3.66 -7.84
N LEU A 255 13.44 4.91 -8.21
CA LEU A 255 13.15 5.35 -9.58
C LEU A 255 14.28 6.25 -10.07
N SER A 256 14.22 6.73 -11.30
CA SER A 256 15.21 7.61 -11.89
C SER A 256 15.56 8.82 -11.00
N ASN A 257 16.86 9.02 -10.76
CA ASN A 257 17.38 10.17 -10.01
C ASN A 257 16.95 11.51 -10.62
N ALA A 258 16.91 11.60 -11.95
CA ALA A 258 16.43 12.77 -12.66
C ALA A 258 14.98 13.10 -12.32
N GLU A 259 14.15 12.07 -12.15
CA GLU A 259 12.72 12.24 -11.85
C GLU A 259 12.48 12.63 -10.40
N TYR A 260 13.25 12.10 -9.45
CA TYR A 260 13.28 12.57 -8.06
C TYR A 260 13.66 14.05 -7.98
N ALA A 261 14.77 14.44 -8.63
CA ALA A 261 15.25 15.82 -8.61
C ALA A 261 14.24 16.78 -9.26
N ASN A 262 13.69 16.41 -10.41
CA ASN A 262 12.67 17.17 -11.12
C ASN A 262 11.38 17.32 -10.30
N SER A 263 10.90 16.23 -9.69
CA SER A 263 9.70 16.22 -8.84
C SER A 263 9.88 17.12 -7.61
N LEU A 264 11.03 17.04 -6.94
CA LEU A 264 11.33 17.89 -5.79
C LEU A 264 11.42 19.37 -6.18
N ALA A 265 12.06 19.69 -7.31
CA ALA A 265 12.17 21.07 -7.80
C ALA A 265 10.80 21.66 -8.20
N ALA A 266 9.93 20.86 -8.81
CA ALA A 266 8.56 21.25 -9.13
C ALA A 266 7.73 21.50 -7.86
N LEU A 267 7.84 20.60 -6.87
CA LEU A 267 7.19 20.76 -5.56
C LEU A 267 7.68 22.02 -4.84
N ASP A 268 9.00 22.27 -4.82
CA ASP A 268 9.56 23.47 -4.21
C ASP A 268 9.07 24.75 -4.88
N THR A 269 9.02 24.77 -6.20
CA THR A 269 8.50 25.91 -6.97
C THR A 269 7.03 26.15 -6.64
N TRP A 270 6.23 25.09 -6.54
CA TRP A 270 4.84 25.20 -6.14
C TRP A 270 4.72 25.77 -4.72
N ALA A 271 5.46 25.23 -3.76
CA ALA A 271 5.45 25.68 -2.37
C ALA A 271 5.91 27.14 -2.21
N ARG A 272 6.85 27.63 -3.05
CA ARG A 272 7.31 29.03 -3.03
C ARG A 272 6.34 30.01 -3.66
N THR A 273 5.72 29.63 -4.76
CA THR A 273 5.00 30.58 -5.63
C THR A 273 3.49 30.45 -5.54
N GLY A 274 2.98 29.37 -4.95
CA GLY A 274 1.56 29.00 -5.00
C GLY A 274 1.09 28.51 -6.38
N LYS A 275 1.96 28.50 -7.39
CA LYS A 275 1.62 28.07 -8.75
C LYS A 275 1.67 26.55 -8.86
N LYS A 276 0.50 25.93 -8.91
CA LYS A 276 0.34 24.48 -9.06
C LYS A 276 0.89 24.01 -10.43
N PRO A 277 1.81 23.03 -10.46
CA PRO A 277 2.28 22.46 -11.72
C PRO A 277 1.24 21.49 -12.31
N THR A 278 1.37 21.18 -13.59
CA THR A 278 0.65 20.07 -14.24
C THR A 278 1.57 18.87 -14.41
N SER A 279 1.01 17.66 -14.55
CA SER A 279 1.79 16.46 -14.87
C SER A 279 2.60 16.65 -16.17
N VAL A 280 1.99 17.31 -17.17
CA VAL A 280 2.64 17.65 -18.45
C VAL A 280 3.82 18.60 -18.26
N SER A 281 3.68 19.64 -17.42
CA SER A 281 4.80 20.57 -17.18
C SER A 281 5.95 19.89 -16.45
N ILE A 282 5.67 18.98 -15.51
CA ILE A 282 6.68 18.22 -14.77
C ILE A 282 7.40 17.27 -15.72
N ALA A 283 6.67 16.50 -16.54
CA ALA A 283 7.28 15.60 -17.51
C ALA A 283 8.22 16.35 -18.48
N ARG A 284 7.78 17.52 -18.97
CA ARG A 284 8.56 18.33 -19.92
C ARG A 284 9.87 18.87 -19.32
N SER A 285 9.91 19.19 -18.03
CA SER A 285 11.12 19.72 -17.40
C SER A 285 12.18 18.67 -17.07
N CYS A 286 11.83 17.38 -17.08
CA CYS A 286 12.71 16.31 -16.62
C CYS A 286 14.05 16.25 -17.37
N LYS A 287 14.07 16.47 -18.70
CA LYS A 287 15.29 16.36 -19.52
C LYS A 287 16.43 17.27 -19.04
N ALA A 288 16.10 18.42 -18.46
CA ALA A 288 17.10 19.32 -17.88
C ALA A 288 17.78 18.71 -16.64
N PHE A 289 17.03 17.97 -15.82
CA PHE A 289 17.56 17.24 -14.66
C PHE A 289 18.34 15.99 -15.08
N ASP A 290 17.88 15.28 -16.11
CA ASP A 290 18.56 14.09 -16.63
C ASP A 290 19.98 14.38 -17.14
N THR A 291 20.22 15.58 -17.66
CA THR A 291 21.57 16.03 -18.06
C THR A 291 22.55 16.08 -16.88
N VAL A 292 22.06 16.24 -15.65
CA VAL A 292 22.88 16.37 -14.43
C VAL A 292 22.89 15.08 -13.61
N TYR A 293 21.72 14.47 -13.43
CA TYR A 293 21.52 13.34 -12.52
C TYR A 293 21.54 11.98 -13.23
N GLY A 294 21.33 11.96 -14.54
CA GLY A 294 21.17 10.74 -15.33
C GLY A 294 19.99 9.88 -14.87
N GLY A 295 19.95 8.65 -15.40
CA GLY A 295 18.92 7.66 -15.08
C GLY A 295 17.71 7.69 -16.01
N GLY A 296 17.54 8.72 -16.84
CA GLY A 296 16.47 8.82 -17.83
C GLY A 296 15.21 9.55 -17.33
N CYS A 297 14.31 9.82 -18.26
CA CYS A 297 13.01 10.44 -17.99
C CYS A 297 11.90 9.57 -18.60
N PHE A 298 11.03 9.05 -17.74
CA PHE A 298 10.04 8.03 -18.05
C PHE A 298 8.60 8.45 -17.71
N TYR A 299 8.39 9.71 -17.33
CA TYR A 299 7.07 10.27 -17.09
C TYR A 299 6.05 9.97 -18.21
N ASP A 300 4.94 9.33 -17.84
CA ASP A 300 3.72 9.31 -18.63
C ASP A 300 2.71 10.29 -18.02
N ALA A 301 2.65 11.51 -18.59
CA ALA A 301 1.78 12.57 -18.11
C ALA A 301 0.28 12.30 -18.33
N ASN A 302 -0.05 11.38 -19.25
CA ASN A 302 -1.40 11.06 -19.68
C ASN A 302 -1.98 9.86 -18.93
N PHE A 303 -1.13 8.99 -18.34
CA PHE A 303 -1.58 7.85 -17.56
C PHE A 303 -2.55 8.23 -16.45
N ARG A 304 -3.61 7.42 -16.29
CA ARG A 304 -4.57 7.54 -15.20
C ARG A 304 -4.79 6.16 -14.60
N PRO A 305 -4.44 5.93 -13.33
CA PRO A 305 -4.64 4.64 -12.71
C PRO A 305 -6.14 4.33 -12.58
N ALA A 306 -6.48 3.06 -12.80
CA ALA A 306 -7.81 2.53 -12.58
C ALA A 306 -8.21 2.61 -11.08
N PRO A 307 -9.49 2.46 -10.73
CA PRO A 307 -9.89 2.38 -9.33
C PRO A 307 -9.24 1.20 -8.60
N LEU A 308 -8.85 1.35 -7.33
CA LEU A 308 -8.24 0.27 -6.53
C LEU A 308 -9.01 -1.06 -6.57
N ALA A 309 -10.33 -1.00 -6.75
CA ALA A 309 -11.20 -2.16 -6.89
C ALA A 309 -10.88 -3.07 -8.10
N THR A 310 -10.11 -2.59 -9.09
CA THR A 310 -9.64 -3.42 -10.21
C THR A 310 -8.53 -4.37 -9.79
N GLN A 311 -7.75 -4.05 -8.75
CA GLN A 311 -6.71 -4.92 -8.21
C GLN A 311 -7.14 -5.60 -6.92
N ILE A 312 -7.74 -4.85 -5.99
CA ILE A 312 -8.10 -5.33 -4.66
C ILE A 312 -9.62 -5.43 -4.55
N ARG A 313 -10.15 -6.63 -4.30
CA ARG A 313 -11.61 -6.81 -4.23
C ARG A 313 -12.23 -5.96 -3.12
N PRO A 314 -13.22 -5.10 -3.43
CA PRO A 314 -13.84 -4.28 -2.41
C PRO A 314 -14.68 -5.15 -1.48
N ARG A 315 -14.52 -4.92 -0.17
CA ARG A 315 -15.43 -5.44 0.84
C ARG A 315 -16.76 -4.66 0.74
N PRO A 316 -17.88 -5.15 1.30
CA PRO A 316 -19.13 -4.38 1.33
C PRO A 316 -18.91 -2.94 1.83
N GLY A 317 -19.35 -1.94 1.05
CA GLY A 317 -19.12 -0.52 1.32
C GLY A 317 -17.71 0.01 1.00
N GLY A 318 -16.80 -0.83 0.50
CA GLY A 318 -15.39 -0.53 0.23
C GLY A 318 -15.10 0.26 -1.05
N LEU A 319 -16.14 0.68 -1.80
CA LEU A 319 -15.98 1.43 -3.05
C LEU A 319 -15.87 2.95 -2.83
N HIS A 320 -16.25 3.46 -1.66
CA HIS A 320 -16.29 4.89 -1.36
C HIS A 320 -15.03 5.36 -0.63
N TRP A 321 -14.51 6.52 -1.02
CA TRP A 321 -13.34 7.16 -0.40
C TRP A 321 -13.72 8.54 0.20
N PRO A 322 -13.09 8.97 1.31
CA PRO A 322 -12.04 8.28 2.06
C PRO A 322 -12.54 7.05 2.83
N ALA A 323 -11.65 6.14 3.19
CA ALA A 323 -11.97 5.00 4.06
C ALA A 323 -12.34 5.48 5.48
N MET A 324 -11.69 6.54 5.96
CA MET A 324 -12.01 7.27 7.17
C MET A 324 -12.19 8.75 6.85
N THR A 325 -13.38 9.29 7.11
CA THR A 325 -13.60 10.73 7.01
C THR A 325 -12.93 11.45 8.17
N ALA A 326 -12.58 12.72 7.98
CA ALA A 326 -12.08 13.52 9.09
C ALA A 326 -13.10 13.72 10.22
N ALA A 327 -14.40 13.58 9.95
CA ALA A 327 -15.42 13.60 10.99
C ALA A 327 -15.33 12.36 11.88
N GLN A 328 -15.13 11.18 11.29
CA GLN A 328 -14.85 9.95 12.02
C GLN A 328 -13.55 10.06 12.81
N GLU A 329 -12.46 10.53 12.19
CA GLU A 329 -11.18 10.75 12.89
C GLU A 329 -11.37 11.63 14.14
N ARG A 330 -12.07 12.78 14.03
CA ARG A 330 -12.38 13.65 15.18
C ARG A 330 -13.29 13.03 16.23
N ALA A 331 -14.19 12.14 15.83
CA ALA A 331 -15.07 11.44 16.76
C ALA A 331 -14.28 10.38 17.54
N TRP A 332 -13.44 9.61 16.83
CA TRP A 332 -12.62 8.55 17.40
C TRP A 332 -11.49 9.08 18.26
N SER A 333 -10.94 10.27 17.97
CA SER A 333 -9.90 10.91 18.78
C SER A 333 -10.33 11.23 20.23
N ARG A 334 -11.62 11.05 20.56
CA ARG A 334 -12.19 11.23 21.90
C ARG A 334 -12.32 9.91 22.67
N ILE A 335 -12.02 8.79 22.03
CA ILE A 335 -12.02 7.47 22.65
C ILE A 335 -10.65 7.27 23.30
N ASP A 336 -10.65 7.01 24.61
CA ASP A 336 -9.43 6.73 25.34
C ASP A 336 -8.74 5.48 24.77
N GLY A 337 -7.46 5.60 24.46
CA GLY A 337 -6.66 4.52 23.88
C GLY A 337 -7.00 4.16 22.43
N VAL A 338 -7.66 5.06 21.67
CA VAL A 338 -7.88 4.85 20.24
C VAL A 338 -6.56 4.70 19.48
N GLY A 339 -6.57 3.82 18.49
CA GLY A 339 -5.39 3.56 17.65
C GLY A 339 -4.54 2.41 18.17
N ILE A 340 -3.36 2.32 17.61
CA ILE A 340 -2.29 1.38 17.89
C ILE A 340 -1.40 2.03 18.96
N ALA A 341 -1.18 1.30 20.06
CA ALA A 341 -0.30 1.77 21.12
C ALA A 341 1.13 2.00 20.57
N PRO A 342 1.83 3.07 20.98
CA PRO A 342 3.19 3.41 20.52
C PRO A 342 4.23 2.32 20.74
#